data_AF-A0A087TV86-F1
#
_entry.id   AF-A0A087TV86-F1
#
_cell.length_a   1.000
_cell.length_b   1.000
_cell.length_c   1.000
_cell.angle_alpha   90.00
_cell.angle_beta   90.00
_cell.angle_gamma   90.00
#
_symmetry.space_group_name_H-M   'P 1'
#
loop_
_entity.id
_entity.type
_entity.pdbx_description
1 polymer ?
#
loop_
_entity_poly.entity_id
_entity_poly.type
_entity_poly.pdbx_seq_one_letter_code
_entity_poly.pdbx_strand_id
1 'polypeptide(L)'
;MKERESNQDAFPGSRRRSKRSVSTERNVETLVVADKMMVDYYSEEDIEIYILTVMNMVSSLYHDASIGNAINIVLVRLILLETEDQERAEELSISQHADDTLRSFCRWQKFVNPKDDTHPNHHDVAVLLTRYNICTKTNEPCSTLGLAEVAGMCQPHRSCNVNEDTGLALAYTVAHEMGHNFGMAHDGPHNGCQAPFGERQHVMSPHLNSDASPLVWSNCSRNEITKFLDRDWGNCLDDEPSDHEFLFPELPPGAMYDADHQCRLQYGPDAEHCEGIEDVCQTLWCRQDNKCVTRLEPAAEGTLCDRNMWCQMGRCTEIGERPEAIDGEWGEWGPWSQCSRSCGAGVSLSQRHCDNPMPAEGGRYCIGERKRYKI
;
A
#
# COMPACT_ATOMS: atom_id res chain seq x y z
N MET A 1 -34.95 49.87 -7.57
CA MET A 1 -36.18 50.06 -8.37
C MET A 1 -35.82 49.83 -9.83
N LYS A 2 -36.58 48.95 -10.50
CA LYS A 2 -36.51 48.50 -11.90
C LYS A 2 -35.58 47.31 -12.23
N GLU A 3 -36.18 46.14 -12.06
CA GLU A 3 -36.00 44.94 -12.88
C GLU A 3 -36.50 45.16 -14.33
N ARG A 4 -36.00 44.31 -15.26
CA ARG A 4 -36.77 43.79 -16.39
C ARG A 4 -36.18 42.46 -16.92
N GLU A 5 -36.80 41.38 -16.45
CA GLU A 5 -37.29 40.14 -17.10
C GLU A 5 -36.56 39.48 -18.30
N SER A 6 -36.11 38.25 -18.01
CA SER A 6 -36.23 36.94 -18.69
C SER A 6 -36.27 36.79 -20.22
N ASN A 7 -35.47 35.83 -20.72
CA ASN A 7 -36.02 34.76 -21.56
C ASN A 7 -35.22 33.43 -21.47
N GLN A 8 -35.89 32.41 -20.90
CA GLN A 8 -35.97 30.98 -21.26
C GLN A 8 -34.71 30.13 -21.49
N ASP A 9 -34.38 29.36 -20.45
CA ASP A 9 -34.18 27.90 -20.40
C ASP A 9 -33.61 27.17 -21.63
N ALA A 10 -32.28 26.98 -21.61
CA ALA A 10 -31.64 25.85 -22.27
C ALA A 10 -31.53 24.68 -21.28
N PHE A 11 -32.18 23.56 -21.58
CA PHE A 11 -32.04 22.30 -20.86
C PHE A 11 -30.55 21.90 -20.79
N PRO A 12 -29.95 21.70 -19.60
CA PRO A 12 -28.64 21.11 -19.52
C PRO A 12 -28.77 19.61 -19.86
N GLY A 13 -28.14 19.23 -20.97
CA GLY A 13 -28.00 17.85 -21.39
C GLY A 13 -27.51 16.95 -20.26
N SER A 14 -28.01 15.72 -20.29
CA SER A 14 -27.66 14.60 -19.42
C SER A 14 -26.17 14.62 -19.06
N ARG A 15 -25.84 15.01 -17.81
CA ARG A 15 -24.59 14.59 -17.19
C ARG A 15 -24.66 13.07 -17.14
N ARG A 16 -23.92 12.41 -18.04
CA ARG A 16 -23.73 10.96 -18.05
C ARG A 16 -23.30 10.59 -16.62
N ARG A 17 -24.20 10.00 -15.83
CA ARG A 17 -23.86 9.56 -14.48
C ARG A 17 -22.70 8.58 -14.61
N SER A 18 -21.56 8.91 -14.02
CA SER A 18 -20.45 7.96 -13.85
C SER A 18 -21.01 6.65 -13.29
N LYS A 19 -20.55 5.52 -13.84
CA LYS A 19 -21.01 4.18 -13.44
C LYS A 19 -20.39 3.83 -12.08
N ARG A 20 -20.97 4.34 -10.98
CA ARG A 20 -20.55 4.16 -9.57
C ARG A 20 -20.63 2.71 -9.03
N SER A 21 -20.47 1.72 -9.89
CA SER A 21 -20.84 0.32 -9.64
C SER A 21 -20.10 -0.68 -10.50
N VAL A 22 -19.11 -0.23 -11.26
CA VAL A 22 -18.23 -1.07 -12.06
C VAL A 22 -16.88 -1.11 -11.36
N SER A 23 -16.40 -2.29 -11.06
CA SER A 23 -15.00 -2.54 -10.71
C SER A 23 -14.19 -2.40 -12.00
N THR A 24 -13.22 -1.52 -11.99
CA THR A 24 -12.26 -1.30 -13.07
C THR A 24 -10.88 -1.36 -12.47
N GLU A 25 -9.91 -1.73 -13.29
CA GLU A 25 -8.50 -1.67 -12.93
C GLU A 25 -8.11 -0.23 -12.60
N ARG A 26 -7.23 -0.08 -11.62
CA ARG A 26 -6.70 1.19 -11.15
C ARG A 26 -5.19 1.06 -11.12
N ASN A 27 -4.48 1.87 -11.90
CA ASN A 27 -3.03 1.89 -11.90
C ASN A 27 -2.57 3.05 -11.01
N VAL A 28 -1.63 2.79 -10.12
CA VAL A 28 -1.08 3.78 -9.20
C VAL A 28 0.36 4.02 -9.62
N GLU A 29 0.56 5.04 -10.45
CA GLU A 29 1.88 5.46 -10.90
C GLU A 29 2.64 6.06 -9.72
N THR A 30 3.68 5.37 -9.28
CA THR A 30 4.37 5.63 -8.03
C THR A 30 5.77 6.15 -8.30
N LEU A 31 6.10 7.32 -7.74
CA LEU A 31 7.47 7.79 -7.56
C LEU A 31 8.00 7.26 -6.23
N VAL A 32 9.15 6.60 -6.24
CA VAL A 32 9.89 6.27 -5.02
C VAL A 32 11.15 7.13 -4.92
N VAL A 33 11.39 7.69 -3.74
CA VAL A 33 12.58 8.49 -3.43
C VAL A 33 13.28 7.89 -2.23
N ALA A 34 14.56 7.58 -2.36
CA ALA A 34 15.42 7.19 -1.26
C ALA A 34 16.32 8.37 -0.87
N ASP A 35 16.28 8.75 0.39
CA ASP A 35 17.11 9.83 0.91
C ASP A 35 18.59 9.44 1.01
N LYS A 36 19.45 10.41 1.34
CA LYS A 36 20.87 10.15 1.48
C LYS A 36 21.19 9.06 2.49
N MET A 37 20.45 8.98 3.60
CA MET A 37 20.75 7.99 4.64
C MET A 37 20.41 6.57 4.18
N MET A 38 19.37 6.39 3.36
CA MET A 38 19.13 5.14 2.66
C MET A 38 20.30 4.78 1.75
N VAL A 39 20.72 5.70 0.87
CA VAL A 39 21.82 5.46 -0.08
C VAL A 39 23.12 5.10 0.64
N ASP A 40 23.46 5.83 1.70
CA ASP A 40 24.67 5.58 2.49
C ASP A 40 24.61 4.21 3.21
N TYR A 41 23.43 3.84 3.76
CA TYR A 41 23.25 2.57 4.46
C TYR A 41 23.39 1.36 3.54
N TYR A 42 22.81 1.43 2.34
CA TYR A 42 22.86 0.36 1.34
C TYR A 42 24.06 0.48 0.38
N SER A 43 25.09 1.27 0.69
CA SER A 43 26.20 1.57 -0.22
C SER A 43 27.04 0.35 -0.66
N GLU A 44 27.03 -0.73 0.13
CA GLU A 44 27.69 -2.01 -0.18
C GLU A 44 26.74 -3.02 -0.87
N GLU A 45 25.46 -2.66 -1.01
CA GLU A 45 24.39 -3.49 -1.59
C GLU A 45 23.76 -2.79 -2.81
N ASP A 46 22.92 -3.51 -3.55
CA ASP A 46 22.13 -2.91 -4.63
C ASP A 46 20.82 -2.36 -4.05
N ILE A 47 20.83 -1.05 -3.71
CA ILE A 47 19.67 -0.36 -3.16
C ILE A 47 18.46 -0.39 -4.12
N GLU A 48 18.67 -0.43 -5.43
CA GLU A 48 17.58 -0.48 -6.40
C GLU A 48 16.84 -1.81 -6.28
N ILE A 49 17.57 -2.93 -6.22
CA ILE A 49 16.97 -4.26 -6.01
C ILE A 49 16.23 -4.33 -4.67
N TYR A 50 16.78 -3.73 -3.61
CA TYR A 50 16.10 -3.64 -2.32
C TYR A 50 14.76 -2.91 -2.43
N ILE A 51 14.76 -1.72 -3.02
CA ILE A 51 13.55 -0.91 -3.22
C ILE A 51 12.54 -1.64 -4.10
N LEU A 52 12.98 -2.27 -5.19
CA LEU A 52 12.12 -3.06 -6.07
C LEU A 52 11.52 -4.26 -5.34
N THR A 53 12.26 -4.90 -4.43
CA THR A 53 11.74 -5.98 -3.58
C THR A 53 10.64 -5.47 -2.67
N VAL A 54 10.88 -4.35 -1.97
CA VAL A 54 9.89 -3.71 -1.09
C VAL A 54 8.63 -3.32 -1.88
N MET A 55 8.79 -2.69 -3.04
CA MET A 55 7.65 -2.29 -3.87
C MET A 55 6.89 -3.49 -4.48
N ASN A 56 7.57 -4.60 -4.76
CA ASN A 56 6.90 -5.84 -5.17
C ASN A 56 6.04 -6.42 -4.03
N MET A 57 6.52 -6.35 -2.78
CA MET A 57 5.73 -6.73 -1.61
C MET A 57 4.53 -5.79 -1.41
N VAL A 58 4.71 -4.48 -1.58
CA VAL A 58 3.60 -3.49 -1.56
C VAL A 58 2.55 -3.82 -2.62
N SER A 59 2.99 -4.10 -3.86
CA SER A 59 2.11 -4.50 -4.96
C SER A 59 1.31 -5.77 -4.60
N SER A 60 1.99 -6.77 -4.04
CA SER A 60 1.36 -8.03 -3.59
C SER A 60 0.27 -7.80 -2.53
N LEU A 61 0.47 -6.86 -1.60
CA LEU A 61 -0.56 -6.48 -0.61
C LEU A 61 -1.79 -5.85 -1.28
N TYR A 62 -1.60 -4.99 -2.28
CA TYR A 62 -2.70 -4.35 -3.01
C TYR A 62 -3.40 -5.28 -4.02
N HIS A 63 -2.77 -6.38 -4.41
CA HIS A 63 -3.39 -7.45 -5.19
C HIS A 63 -4.22 -8.43 -4.36
N ASP A 64 -4.04 -8.45 -3.03
CA ASP A 64 -4.82 -9.34 -2.16
C ASP A 64 -6.33 -9.05 -2.27
N ALA A 65 -7.12 -10.09 -2.50
CA ALA A 65 -8.56 -9.99 -2.74
C ALA A 65 -9.33 -9.30 -1.60
N SER A 66 -8.77 -9.27 -0.38
CA SER A 66 -9.36 -8.61 0.78
C SER A 66 -9.59 -7.10 0.55
N ILE A 67 -8.81 -6.42 -0.30
CA ILE A 67 -8.99 -4.98 -0.62
C ILE A 67 -10.28 -4.68 -1.39
N GLY A 68 -10.81 -5.68 -2.11
CA GLY A 68 -12.09 -5.61 -2.83
C GLY A 68 -12.12 -4.74 -4.10
N ASN A 69 -10.96 -4.32 -4.61
CA ASN A 69 -10.80 -3.53 -5.84
C ASN A 69 -9.53 -3.99 -6.59
N ALA A 70 -9.50 -3.87 -7.91
CA ALA A 70 -8.31 -4.16 -8.70
C ALA A 70 -7.38 -2.93 -8.68
N ILE A 71 -6.35 -2.96 -7.83
CA ILE A 71 -5.35 -1.90 -7.68
C ILE A 71 -3.98 -2.43 -8.09
N ASN A 72 -3.33 -1.79 -9.04
CA ASN A 72 -1.99 -2.11 -9.50
C ASN A 72 -1.02 -1.02 -9.06
N ILE A 73 0.03 -1.40 -8.32
CA ILE A 73 1.10 -0.48 -7.96
C ILE A 73 2.18 -0.55 -9.03
N VAL A 74 2.49 0.60 -9.63
CA VAL A 74 3.40 0.67 -10.78
C VAL A 74 4.50 1.67 -10.48
N LEU A 75 5.75 1.21 -10.45
CA LEU A 75 6.89 2.11 -10.28
C LEU A 75 7.19 2.78 -11.61
N VAL A 76 7.02 4.10 -11.68
CA VAL A 76 7.29 4.90 -12.90
C VAL A 76 8.59 5.69 -12.79
N ARG A 77 9.06 5.95 -11.58
CA ARG A 77 10.28 6.71 -11.34
C ARG A 77 10.91 6.35 -9.99
N LEU A 78 12.23 6.20 -10.00
CA LEU A 78 13.06 6.02 -8.81
C LEU A 78 14.09 7.15 -8.75
N ILE A 79 14.21 7.83 -7.61
CA ILE A 79 15.20 8.87 -7.38
C ILE A 79 16.03 8.50 -6.14
N LEU A 80 17.34 8.41 -6.32
CA LEU A 80 18.31 8.22 -5.23
C LEU A 80 18.99 9.57 -4.94
N LEU A 81 18.86 10.06 -3.72
CA LEU A 81 19.46 11.34 -3.30
C LEU A 81 20.87 11.08 -2.74
N GLU A 82 21.89 11.13 -3.58
CA GLU A 82 23.27 10.76 -3.20
C GLU A 82 23.98 11.85 -2.37
N THR A 83 23.57 13.11 -2.52
CA THR A 83 24.24 14.27 -1.91
C THR A 83 23.25 15.18 -1.17
N GLU A 84 23.70 15.76 -0.04
CA GLU A 84 22.95 16.81 0.67
C GLU A 84 22.74 18.06 -0.22
N ASP A 85 23.62 18.28 -1.20
CA ASP A 85 23.49 19.35 -2.17
C ASP A 85 22.33 19.10 -3.14
N GLN A 86 21.98 17.85 -3.48
CA GLN A 86 20.77 17.53 -4.24
C GLN A 86 19.50 17.77 -3.40
N GLU A 87 19.51 17.37 -2.13
CA GLU A 87 18.40 17.65 -1.20
C GLU A 87 18.17 19.18 -1.05
N ARG A 88 19.25 19.93 -0.84
CA ARG A 88 19.20 21.38 -0.62
C ARG A 88 18.99 22.19 -1.89
N ALA A 89 19.52 21.76 -3.04
CA ALA A 89 19.32 22.44 -4.33
C ALA A 89 17.85 22.40 -4.76
N GLU A 90 17.07 21.44 -4.23
CA GLU A 90 15.68 21.26 -4.57
C GLU A 90 14.71 21.72 -3.47
N GLU A 91 15.21 22.37 -2.41
CA GLU A 91 14.41 22.80 -1.23
C GLU A 91 13.69 21.64 -0.49
N LEU A 92 14.27 20.43 -0.54
CA LEU A 92 13.81 19.28 0.23
C LEU A 92 14.51 19.23 1.58
N SER A 93 13.73 19.23 2.66
CA SER A 93 14.21 19.13 4.05
C SER A 93 13.68 17.85 4.67
N ILE A 94 14.58 16.93 5.00
CA ILE A 94 14.28 15.65 5.66
C ILE A 94 14.86 15.70 7.08
N SER A 95 14.07 15.29 8.07
CA SER A 95 14.47 15.32 9.48
C SER A 95 13.71 14.28 10.30
N GLN A 96 14.07 14.15 11.58
CA GLN A 96 13.35 13.32 12.56
C GLN A 96 11.90 13.80 12.81
N HIS A 97 11.53 15.02 12.41
CA HIS A 97 10.15 15.51 12.56
C HIS A 97 9.28 15.09 11.37
N ALA A 98 8.48 14.03 11.54
CA ALA A 98 7.71 13.42 10.47
C ALA A 98 6.76 14.42 9.77
N ASP A 99 6.10 15.30 10.54
CA ASP A 99 5.18 16.32 10.00
C ASP A 99 5.90 17.34 9.10
N ASP A 100 7.08 17.80 9.51
CA ASP A 100 7.86 18.79 8.75
C ASP A 100 8.46 18.15 7.49
N THR A 101 8.97 16.93 7.62
CA THR A 101 9.46 16.11 6.50
C THR A 101 8.36 15.87 5.48
N LEU A 102 7.16 15.42 5.91
CA LEU A 102 6.03 15.20 5.01
C LEU A 102 5.64 16.48 4.27
N ARG A 103 5.50 17.61 4.96
CA ARG A 103 5.15 18.89 4.32
C ARG A 103 6.20 19.32 3.30
N SER A 104 7.48 19.17 3.63
CA SER A 104 8.56 19.51 2.71
C SER A 104 8.54 18.59 1.48
N PHE A 105 8.43 17.28 1.69
CA PHE A 105 8.42 16.27 0.63
C PHE A 105 7.21 16.43 -0.29
N CYS A 106 6.00 16.61 0.25
CA CYS A 106 4.79 16.83 -0.54
C CYS A 106 4.88 18.07 -1.45
N ARG A 107 5.54 19.14 -0.98
CA ARG A 107 5.80 20.33 -1.80
C ARG A 107 6.82 20.04 -2.89
N TRP A 108 7.91 19.35 -2.55
CA TRP A 108 9.00 19.01 -3.45
C TRP A 108 8.55 18.04 -4.56
N GLN A 109 7.87 16.94 -4.20
CA GLN A 109 7.45 15.92 -5.16
C GLN A 109 6.53 16.53 -6.23
N LYS A 110 5.67 17.48 -5.82
CA LYS A 110 4.81 18.22 -6.74
C LYS A 110 5.62 19.05 -7.73
N PHE A 111 6.70 19.68 -7.27
CA PHE A 111 7.54 20.53 -8.10
C PHE A 111 8.26 19.72 -9.18
N VAL A 112 8.71 18.51 -8.85
CA VAL A 112 9.40 17.61 -9.80
C VAL A 112 8.48 16.72 -10.63
N ASN A 113 7.17 16.69 -10.31
CA ASN A 113 6.17 15.94 -11.07
C ASN A 113 5.81 16.66 -12.38
N PRO A 114 6.00 16.03 -13.56
CA PRO A 114 5.43 16.51 -14.81
C PRO A 114 3.95 16.86 -14.67
N LYS A 115 3.46 17.89 -15.36
CA LYS A 115 2.04 18.30 -15.25
C LYS A 115 1.10 17.48 -16.13
N ASP A 116 1.66 16.82 -17.13
CA ASP A 116 0.93 16.03 -18.10
C ASP A 116 0.94 14.58 -17.62
N ASP A 117 -0.23 14.03 -17.31
CA ASP A 117 -0.47 12.63 -16.91
C ASP A 117 0.18 11.66 -17.90
N THR A 118 0.15 12.02 -19.20
CA THR A 118 0.66 11.14 -20.26
C THR A 118 2.19 11.10 -20.33
N HIS A 119 2.88 11.87 -19.48
CA HIS A 119 4.33 11.85 -19.42
C HIS A 119 4.79 10.60 -18.67
N PRO A 120 5.80 9.84 -19.15
CA PRO A 120 6.20 8.56 -18.54
C PRO A 120 6.80 8.64 -17.13
N ASN A 121 7.04 9.86 -16.66
CA ASN A 121 7.55 10.16 -15.31
C ASN A 121 6.54 10.96 -14.48
N HIS A 122 5.31 11.14 -14.98
CA HIS A 122 4.20 11.61 -14.14
C HIS A 122 3.94 10.55 -13.08
N HIS A 123 3.54 10.96 -11.90
CA HIS A 123 3.21 10.03 -10.82
C HIS A 123 1.96 10.50 -10.08
N ASP A 124 1.11 9.54 -9.74
CA ASP A 124 -0.08 9.73 -8.92
C ASP A 124 0.28 9.99 -7.46
N VAL A 125 1.29 9.29 -6.96
CA VAL A 125 1.72 9.30 -5.56
C VAL A 125 3.24 9.24 -5.44
N ALA A 126 3.78 9.93 -4.45
CA ALA A 126 5.21 9.88 -4.13
C ALA A 126 5.46 9.24 -2.76
N VAL A 127 6.45 8.35 -2.69
CA VAL A 127 6.85 7.61 -1.49
C VAL A 127 8.28 8.00 -1.15
N LEU A 128 8.49 8.62 0.02
CA LEU A 128 9.83 8.85 0.56
C LEU A 128 10.24 7.70 1.48
N LEU A 129 11.41 7.14 1.25
CA LEU A 129 12.07 6.15 2.09
C LEU A 129 13.25 6.82 2.79
N THR A 130 13.32 6.65 4.10
CA THR A 130 14.37 7.26 4.92
C THR A 130 14.84 6.33 6.02
N ARG A 131 16.12 6.40 6.40
CA ARG A 131 16.64 5.76 7.63
C ARG A 131 16.59 6.68 8.86
N TYR A 132 15.97 7.87 8.77
CA TYR A 132 15.76 8.71 9.95
C TYR A 132 14.78 8.02 10.89
N ASN A 133 15.08 8.01 12.18
CA ASN A 133 14.12 7.65 13.22
C ASN A 133 13.08 8.77 13.32
N ILE A 134 11.93 8.63 12.66
CA ILE A 134 10.95 9.71 12.51
C ILE A 134 9.92 9.71 13.63
N CYS A 135 9.50 10.91 14.05
CA CYS A 135 8.71 11.13 15.25
C CYS A 135 7.63 12.21 15.00
N THR A 136 6.41 11.98 15.46
CA THR A 136 5.28 12.92 15.28
C THR A 136 5.10 13.91 16.44
N LYS A 137 5.48 13.57 17.68
CA LYS A 137 5.15 14.41 18.87
C LYS A 137 6.26 14.56 19.90
N THR A 138 6.96 13.48 20.22
CA THR A 138 8.05 13.46 21.21
C THR A 138 9.32 13.02 20.53
N ASN A 139 10.44 13.69 20.81
CA ASN A 139 11.72 13.35 20.20
C ASN A 139 12.17 11.91 20.52
N GLU A 140 11.75 11.34 21.66
CA GLU A 140 11.91 9.90 21.99
C GLU A 140 10.87 9.44 23.04
N PRO A 141 10.48 8.15 23.06
CA PRO A 141 10.70 7.15 22.01
C PRO A 141 9.74 7.38 20.84
N CYS A 142 10.25 7.21 19.62
CA CYS A 142 9.48 7.36 18.40
C CYS A 142 8.81 6.03 18.06
N SER A 143 7.50 6.08 17.81
CA SER A 143 6.69 4.91 17.45
C SER A 143 6.05 5.07 16.08
N THR A 144 6.39 6.15 15.38
CA THR A 144 5.88 6.45 14.04
C THR A 144 6.85 5.88 13.02
N LEU A 145 6.43 4.88 12.25
CA LEU A 145 7.23 4.35 11.14
C LEU A 145 6.86 5.01 9.81
N GLY A 146 5.69 5.63 9.71
CA GLY A 146 5.23 6.30 8.49
C GLY A 146 4.28 7.45 8.78
N LEU A 147 4.11 8.34 7.80
CA LEU A 147 3.10 9.40 7.85
C LEU A 147 2.61 9.77 6.44
N ALA A 148 1.29 9.89 6.31
CA ALA A 148 0.63 10.26 5.08
C ALA A 148 -0.55 11.23 5.29
N GLU A 149 -0.90 11.95 4.22
CA GLU A 149 -2.15 12.71 4.16
C GLU A 149 -3.33 11.80 3.84
N VAL A 150 -4.34 11.81 4.71
CA VAL A 150 -5.56 11.01 4.49
C VAL A 150 -6.36 11.54 3.30
N ALA A 151 -6.75 10.63 2.41
CA ALA A 151 -7.45 10.92 1.16
C ALA A 151 -6.66 11.91 0.29
N GLY A 152 -5.32 11.80 0.29
CA GLY A 152 -4.40 12.61 -0.52
C GLY A 152 -4.21 12.12 -1.95
N MET A 153 -4.60 10.88 -2.28
CA MET A 153 -4.45 10.31 -3.63
C MET A 153 -5.14 11.19 -4.70
N CYS A 154 -4.52 11.32 -5.88
CA CYS A 154 -4.92 12.25 -6.95
C CYS A 154 -5.00 13.74 -6.56
N GLN A 155 -4.43 14.14 -5.42
CA GLN A 155 -4.27 15.55 -5.05
C GLN A 155 -2.79 15.92 -5.12
N PRO A 156 -2.33 16.67 -6.13
CA PRO A 156 -0.90 16.90 -6.35
C PRO A 156 -0.12 17.49 -5.16
N HIS A 157 -0.79 18.10 -4.20
CA HIS A 157 -0.18 18.69 -3.00
C HIS A 157 -0.14 17.76 -1.78
N ARG A 158 -0.85 16.62 -1.85
CA ARG A 158 -1.12 15.73 -0.71
C ARG A 158 -0.92 14.25 -1.06
N SER A 159 -0.69 13.92 -2.33
CA SER A 159 -0.43 12.54 -2.77
C SER A 159 1.02 12.15 -2.53
N CYS A 160 1.33 11.96 -1.26
CA CYS A 160 2.68 11.75 -0.74
C CYS A 160 2.61 11.06 0.61
N ASN A 161 3.65 10.27 0.91
CA ASN A 161 3.87 9.69 2.22
C ASN A 161 5.38 9.55 2.51
N VAL A 162 5.73 9.45 3.78
CA VAL A 162 7.11 9.30 4.27
C VAL A 162 7.19 8.04 5.14
N ASN A 163 8.24 7.24 4.96
CA ASN A 163 8.35 5.92 5.58
C ASN A 163 9.79 5.68 6.07
N GLU A 164 9.91 5.32 7.35
CA GLU A 164 11.15 4.88 7.97
C GLU A 164 11.45 3.44 7.57
N ASP A 165 12.65 3.23 7.05
CA ASP A 165 13.17 1.92 6.67
C ASP A 165 13.57 1.10 7.89
N THR A 166 12.88 -0.03 8.05
CA THR A 166 13.10 -1.01 9.09
C THR A 166 13.53 -2.37 8.54
N GLY A 167 13.95 -2.44 7.27
CA GLY A 167 14.17 -3.68 6.54
C GLY A 167 12.93 -4.09 5.73
N LEU A 168 12.77 -5.37 5.38
CA LEU A 168 11.70 -5.82 4.46
C LEU A 168 10.27 -5.50 4.95
N ALA A 169 10.07 -5.33 6.25
CA ALA A 169 8.78 -4.89 6.81
C ALA A 169 8.39 -3.46 6.41
N LEU A 170 9.30 -2.66 5.85
CA LEU A 170 9.03 -1.37 5.22
C LEU A 170 7.88 -1.46 4.20
N ALA A 171 7.73 -2.59 3.51
CA ALA A 171 6.63 -2.81 2.58
C ALA A 171 5.26 -2.67 3.24
N TYR A 172 5.11 -3.12 4.49
CA TYR A 172 3.86 -2.98 5.24
C TYR A 172 3.59 -1.53 5.60
N THR A 173 4.63 -0.79 6.02
CA THR A 173 4.53 0.65 6.31
C THR A 173 4.12 1.42 5.06
N VAL A 174 4.78 1.20 3.92
CA VAL A 174 4.43 1.87 2.66
C VAL A 174 2.99 1.57 2.26
N ALA A 175 2.57 0.30 2.33
CA ALA A 175 1.19 -0.08 2.00
C ALA A 175 0.17 0.56 2.96
N HIS A 176 0.48 0.64 4.25
CA HIS A 176 -0.35 1.31 5.26
C HIS A 176 -0.53 2.79 4.94
N GLU A 177 0.56 3.50 4.68
CA GLU A 177 0.55 4.93 4.39
C GLU A 177 -0.12 5.25 3.05
N MET A 178 0.07 4.40 2.03
CA MET A 178 -0.70 4.48 0.79
C MET A 178 -2.20 4.23 1.04
N GLY A 179 -2.55 3.35 1.98
CA GLY A 179 -3.93 3.15 2.44
C GLY A 179 -4.55 4.43 2.99
N HIS A 180 -3.80 5.21 3.78
CA HIS A 180 -4.21 6.56 4.17
C HIS A 180 -4.37 7.49 2.96
N ASN A 181 -3.49 7.48 1.97
CA ASN A 181 -3.68 8.28 0.75
C ASN A 181 -5.00 7.92 0.03
N PHE A 182 -5.44 6.65 0.06
CA PHE A 182 -6.77 6.20 -0.39
C PHE A 182 -7.95 6.56 0.53
N GLY A 183 -7.67 7.22 1.65
CA GLY A 183 -8.69 7.70 2.60
C GLY A 183 -9.08 6.68 3.66
N MET A 184 -8.30 5.61 3.85
CA MET A 184 -8.56 4.63 4.90
C MET A 184 -8.20 5.18 6.28
N ALA A 185 -8.97 4.82 7.29
CA ALA A 185 -8.68 5.07 8.69
C ALA A 185 -8.04 3.84 9.34
N HIS A 186 -7.42 4.02 10.51
CA HIS A 186 -6.91 2.89 11.29
C HIS A 186 -8.02 1.93 11.69
N ASP A 187 -7.71 0.63 11.65
CA ASP A 187 -8.55 -0.42 12.18
C ASP A 187 -8.54 -0.43 13.71
N GLY A 188 -9.70 -0.67 14.34
CA GLY A 188 -9.75 -0.82 15.78
C GLY A 188 -11.14 -1.02 16.38
N PRO A 189 -11.25 -1.03 17.72
CA PRO A 189 -12.52 -1.21 18.40
C PRO A 189 -13.54 -0.11 18.06
N HIS A 190 -13.07 1.10 17.77
CA HIS A 190 -13.89 2.28 17.54
C HIS A 190 -14.69 2.23 16.23
N ASN A 191 -14.21 1.52 15.21
CA ASN A 191 -14.90 1.29 13.94
C ASN A 191 -15.32 -0.18 13.75
N GLY A 192 -15.01 -1.06 14.70
CA GLY A 192 -15.37 -2.48 14.69
C GLY A 192 -14.52 -3.34 13.75
N CYS A 193 -13.37 -2.83 13.30
CA CYS A 193 -12.47 -3.54 12.37
C CYS A 193 -11.15 -3.97 13.01
N GLN A 194 -11.09 -4.03 14.35
CA GLN A 194 -9.99 -4.70 15.05
C GLN A 194 -9.89 -6.16 14.60
N ALA A 195 -8.70 -6.61 14.22
CA ALA A 195 -8.43 -8.01 13.92
C ALA A 195 -8.73 -8.89 15.15
N PRO A 196 -9.47 -10.00 15.00
CA PRO A 196 -9.69 -10.94 16.09
C PRO A 196 -8.37 -11.55 16.59
N PHE A 197 -8.36 -11.98 17.85
CA PHE A 197 -7.18 -12.63 18.43
C PHE A 197 -6.86 -13.95 17.72
N GLY A 198 -5.62 -14.13 17.27
CA GLY A 198 -5.17 -15.32 16.54
C GLY A 198 -5.62 -15.37 15.07
N GLU A 199 -6.20 -14.29 14.55
CA GLU A 199 -6.46 -14.12 13.11
C GLU A 199 -5.40 -13.23 12.46
N ARG A 200 -5.35 -13.26 11.12
CA ARG A 200 -4.44 -12.43 10.31
C ARG A 200 -4.62 -10.96 10.70
N GLN A 201 -3.51 -10.27 10.97
CA GLN A 201 -3.55 -8.84 11.25
C GLN A 201 -3.95 -8.06 9.99
N HIS A 202 -4.55 -6.90 10.23
CA HIS A 202 -4.96 -6.01 9.15
C HIS A 202 -3.86 -5.01 8.78
N VAL A 203 -3.73 -4.68 7.50
CA VAL A 203 -2.75 -3.68 7.02
C VAL A 203 -2.93 -2.33 7.72
N MET A 204 -4.18 -1.88 7.93
CA MET A 204 -4.48 -0.59 8.57
C MET A 204 -4.51 -0.66 10.11
N SER A 205 -4.00 -1.72 10.74
CA SER A 205 -3.81 -1.76 12.18
C SER A 205 -2.77 -0.71 12.61
N PRO A 206 -2.99 0.04 13.71
CA PRO A 206 -2.06 1.09 14.16
C PRO A 206 -0.74 0.55 14.76
N HIS A 207 -0.64 -0.77 14.95
CA HIS A 207 0.53 -1.46 15.48
C HIS A 207 0.75 -2.75 14.68
N LEU A 208 2.00 -3.00 14.29
CA LEU A 208 2.45 -4.27 13.73
C LEU A 208 2.73 -5.23 14.90
N ASN A 209 2.08 -6.39 14.92
CA ASN A 209 2.23 -7.42 15.96
C ASN A 209 2.74 -8.74 15.33
N SER A 210 3.28 -9.65 16.12
CA SER A 210 3.89 -10.94 15.69
C SER A 210 3.01 -11.87 14.87
N ASP A 211 1.67 -11.72 14.91
CA ASP A 211 0.74 -12.56 14.15
C ASP A 211 0.51 -12.05 12.71
N ALA A 212 1.52 -11.39 12.12
CA ALA A 212 1.36 -10.49 10.97
C ALA A 212 1.39 -11.13 9.58
N SER A 213 1.67 -12.43 9.40
CA SER A 213 1.79 -12.98 8.03
C SER A 213 0.74 -14.04 7.66
N PRO A 214 0.10 -13.93 6.48
CA PRO A 214 0.07 -12.75 5.59
C PRO A 214 -0.93 -11.70 6.11
N LEU A 215 -0.59 -10.41 6.01
CA LEU A 215 -1.53 -9.32 6.29
C LEU A 215 -2.67 -9.31 5.28
N VAL A 216 -3.86 -8.91 5.72
CA VAL A 216 -5.02 -8.72 4.85
C VAL A 216 -5.64 -7.34 5.09
N TRP A 217 -6.43 -6.84 4.14
CA TRP A 217 -7.21 -5.62 4.33
C TRP A 217 -8.50 -5.93 5.09
N SER A 218 -8.85 -5.08 6.05
CA SER A 218 -10.10 -5.23 6.78
C SER A 218 -11.30 -4.89 5.89
N ASN A 219 -12.49 -5.29 6.33
CA ASN A 219 -13.72 -4.84 5.68
C ASN A 219 -13.91 -3.31 5.78
N CYS A 220 -13.33 -2.63 6.79
CA CYS A 220 -13.34 -1.18 6.86
C CYS A 220 -12.50 -0.59 5.73
N SER A 221 -11.23 -1.01 5.61
CA SER A 221 -10.31 -0.60 4.55
C SER A 221 -10.92 -0.80 3.17
N ARG A 222 -11.44 -2.00 2.90
CA ARG A 222 -12.18 -2.34 1.66
C ARG A 222 -13.31 -1.35 1.38
N ASN A 223 -14.14 -1.07 2.38
CA ASN A 223 -15.29 -0.19 2.20
C ASN A 223 -14.88 1.27 1.98
N GLU A 224 -13.79 1.72 2.60
CA GLU A 224 -13.29 3.09 2.50
C GLU A 224 -12.68 3.35 1.12
N ILE A 225 -11.78 2.50 0.62
CA ILE A 225 -11.24 2.63 -0.73
C ILE A 225 -12.34 2.48 -1.80
N THR A 226 -13.29 1.57 -1.60
CA THR A 226 -14.43 1.43 -2.52
C THR A 226 -15.26 2.71 -2.58
N LYS A 227 -15.47 3.38 -1.44
CA LYS A 227 -16.16 4.68 -1.39
C LYS A 227 -15.34 5.80 -2.02
N PHE A 228 -14.02 5.79 -1.83
CA PHE A 228 -13.09 6.74 -2.45
C PHE A 228 -13.21 6.66 -3.98
N LEU A 229 -13.11 5.46 -4.54
CA LEU A 229 -13.21 5.21 -5.98
C LEU A 229 -14.63 5.45 -6.52
N ASP A 230 -15.70 5.00 -5.83
CA ASP A 230 -17.10 5.24 -6.23
C ASP A 230 -17.48 6.74 -6.23
N ARG A 231 -16.72 7.57 -5.50
CA ARG A 231 -16.87 9.04 -5.45
C ARG A 231 -16.10 9.77 -6.54
N ASP A 232 -15.39 9.04 -7.41
CA ASP A 232 -14.57 9.62 -8.48
C ASP A 232 -13.37 10.42 -7.95
N TRP A 233 -12.87 10.08 -6.75
CA TRP A 233 -11.69 10.73 -6.15
C TRP A 233 -10.36 10.11 -6.61
N GLY A 234 -10.41 8.95 -7.27
CA GLY A 234 -9.25 8.23 -7.82
C GLY A 234 -9.20 8.26 -9.34
N ASN A 235 -9.59 9.38 -9.97
CA ASN A 235 -9.72 9.48 -11.42
C ASN A 235 -8.38 9.59 -12.17
N CYS A 236 -7.29 9.93 -11.47
CA CYS A 236 -5.92 9.87 -12.01
C CYS A 236 -5.40 8.44 -12.15
N LEU A 237 -6.11 7.45 -11.60
CA LEU A 237 -5.68 6.05 -11.61
C LEU A 237 -6.32 5.25 -12.76
N ASP A 238 -7.03 5.93 -13.67
CA ASP A 238 -7.90 5.31 -14.68
C ASP A 238 -7.15 4.99 -15.99
N ASP A 239 -6.01 5.63 -16.22
CA ASP A 239 -5.17 5.45 -17.38
C ASP A 239 -4.16 4.31 -17.20
N GLU A 240 -3.64 3.86 -18.34
CA GLU A 240 -2.60 2.85 -18.37
C GLU A 240 -1.25 3.53 -18.16
N PRO A 241 -0.39 2.98 -17.30
CA PRO A 241 0.91 3.55 -17.05
C PRO A 241 1.74 3.53 -18.33
N SER A 242 2.62 4.51 -18.47
CA SER A 242 3.60 4.49 -19.57
C SER A 242 4.58 3.31 -19.42
N ASP A 243 5.15 2.86 -20.55
CA ASP A 243 6.21 1.84 -20.54
C ASP A 243 7.36 2.26 -19.61
N HIS A 244 7.72 1.37 -18.67
CA HIS A 244 8.78 1.57 -17.69
C HIS A 244 9.76 0.39 -17.66
N GLU A 245 11.01 0.64 -17.26
CA GLU A 245 12.08 -0.37 -17.24
C GLU A 245 12.21 -1.09 -15.88
N PHE A 246 11.41 -0.70 -14.89
CA PHE A 246 11.44 -1.32 -13.57
C PHE A 246 10.82 -2.72 -13.59
N LEU A 247 11.66 -3.74 -13.49
CA LEU A 247 11.26 -5.14 -13.39
C LEU A 247 11.34 -5.60 -11.93
N PHE A 248 10.20 -6.00 -11.37
CA PHE A 248 10.19 -6.56 -10.02
C PHE A 248 10.90 -7.92 -9.98
N PRO A 249 11.59 -8.24 -8.86
CA PRO A 249 12.24 -9.54 -8.71
C PRO A 249 11.23 -10.69 -8.77
N GLU A 250 11.55 -11.73 -9.54
CA GLU A 250 10.71 -12.93 -9.63
C GLU A 250 10.83 -13.82 -8.38
N LEU A 251 11.98 -13.81 -7.72
CA LEU A 251 12.25 -14.63 -6.52
C LEU A 251 11.54 -14.04 -5.30
N PRO A 252 11.10 -14.89 -4.35
CA PRO A 252 10.46 -14.39 -3.14
C PRO A 252 11.54 -13.70 -2.26
N PRO A 253 11.18 -12.66 -1.49
CA PRO A 253 12.18 -11.85 -0.78
C PRO A 253 13.10 -12.67 0.13
N GLY A 254 12.59 -13.65 0.85
CA GLY A 254 13.38 -14.51 1.75
C GLY A 254 14.35 -15.47 1.05
N ALA A 255 14.19 -15.68 -0.26
CA ALA A 255 15.17 -16.41 -1.07
C ALA A 255 16.31 -15.50 -1.57
N MET A 256 16.08 -14.19 -1.62
CA MET A 256 17.10 -13.18 -1.95
C MET A 256 17.83 -12.68 -0.70
N TYR A 257 17.10 -12.57 0.42
CA TYR A 257 17.57 -12.08 1.71
C TYR A 257 17.32 -13.18 2.74
N ASP A 258 18.37 -13.94 3.09
CA ASP A 258 18.25 -14.98 4.13
C ASP A 258 17.98 -14.37 5.53
N ALA A 259 17.76 -15.22 6.54
CA ALA A 259 17.42 -14.76 7.89
C ALA A 259 18.51 -13.85 8.49
N ASP A 260 19.79 -14.15 8.26
CA ASP A 260 20.91 -13.32 8.71
C ASP A 260 20.90 -11.96 8.01
N HIS A 261 20.66 -11.92 6.69
CA HIS A 261 20.54 -10.68 5.93
C HIS A 261 19.37 -9.85 6.42
N GLN A 262 18.20 -10.45 6.62
CA GLN A 262 17.05 -9.75 7.18
C GLN A 262 17.37 -9.14 8.56
N CYS A 263 18.11 -9.85 9.42
CA CYS A 263 18.58 -9.28 10.68
C CYS A 263 19.53 -8.09 10.47
N ARG A 264 20.43 -8.16 9.49
CA ARG A 264 21.29 -7.02 9.13
C ARG A 264 20.50 -5.81 8.69
N LEU A 265 19.47 -6.00 7.87
CA LEU A 265 18.56 -4.93 7.43
C LEU A 265 17.89 -4.22 8.63
N GLN A 266 17.45 -4.98 9.63
CA GLN A 266 16.72 -4.45 10.79
C GLN A 266 17.60 -3.78 11.85
N TYR A 267 18.80 -4.34 12.10
CA TYR A 267 19.61 -4.03 13.29
C TYR A 267 21.06 -3.60 12.98
N GLY A 268 21.47 -3.61 11.72
CA GLY A 268 22.81 -3.22 11.29
C GLY A 268 23.73 -4.39 10.91
N PRO A 269 24.92 -4.12 10.36
CA PRO A 269 25.75 -5.11 9.67
C PRO A 269 26.25 -6.27 10.55
N ASP A 270 26.37 -6.06 11.86
CA ASP A 270 26.81 -7.08 12.82
C ASP A 270 25.67 -8.01 13.31
N ALA A 271 24.45 -7.80 12.83
CA ALA A 271 23.28 -8.53 13.29
C ALA A 271 23.18 -9.94 12.69
N GLU A 272 22.98 -10.86 13.61
CA GLU A 272 22.70 -12.29 13.50
C GLU A 272 21.27 -12.80 13.37
N HIS A 273 20.94 -13.89 12.68
CA HIS A 273 19.77 -14.68 13.05
C HIS A 273 20.01 -15.46 14.37
N CYS A 274 19.03 -15.43 15.28
CA CYS A 274 19.03 -16.22 16.52
C CYS A 274 18.31 -17.56 16.33
N GLU A 275 19.06 -18.64 16.20
CA GLU A 275 18.49 -19.99 16.08
C GLU A 275 17.84 -20.49 17.38
N GLY A 276 16.76 -21.28 17.25
CA GLY A 276 16.20 -22.09 18.34
C GLY A 276 15.32 -21.38 19.36
N ILE A 277 14.88 -20.14 19.09
CA ILE A 277 13.97 -19.39 19.96
C ILE A 277 12.50 -19.68 19.62
N GLU A 278 12.12 -19.47 18.37
CA GLU A 278 10.76 -19.61 17.85
C GLU A 278 10.81 -20.01 16.36
N ASP A 279 9.68 -20.34 15.77
CA ASP A 279 9.55 -20.51 14.32
C ASP A 279 9.90 -19.20 13.60
N VAL A 280 10.97 -19.22 12.80
CA VAL A 280 11.47 -18.05 12.05
C VAL A 280 10.41 -17.48 11.10
N CYS A 281 9.46 -18.31 10.64
CA CYS A 281 8.36 -17.88 9.78
C CYS A 281 7.27 -17.10 10.52
N GLN A 282 7.25 -17.17 11.86
CA GLN A 282 6.33 -16.40 12.72
C GLN A 282 7.01 -15.17 13.29
N THR A 283 8.23 -15.33 13.81
CA THR A 283 9.01 -14.24 14.40
C THR A 283 10.48 -14.37 14.03
N LEU A 284 11.02 -13.35 13.36
CA LEU A 284 12.45 -13.20 13.14
C LEU A 284 13.10 -12.67 14.42
N TRP A 285 13.96 -13.48 15.01
CA TRP A 285 14.78 -13.12 16.17
C TRP A 285 16.20 -12.85 15.72
N CYS A 286 16.75 -11.71 16.13
CA CYS A 286 18.06 -11.26 15.70
C CYS A 286 19.01 -11.05 16.89
N ARG A 287 20.29 -11.37 16.71
CA ARG A 287 21.31 -11.18 17.73
C ARG A 287 21.92 -9.78 17.61
N GLN A 288 21.76 -8.98 18.67
CA GLN A 288 22.39 -7.67 18.83
C GLN A 288 23.04 -7.62 20.23
N ASP A 289 24.32 -7.28 20.31
CA ASP A 289 25.08 -7.24 21.58
C ASP A 289 24.96 -8.51 22.45
N ASN A 290 25.05 -9.69 21.84
CA ASN A 290 24.86 -11.00 22.47
C ASN A 290 23.49 -11.24 23.11
N LYS A 291 22.48 -10.46 22.74
CA LYS A 291 21.08 -10.67 23.14
C LYS A 291 20.23 -10.88 21.90
N CYS A 292 19.27 -11.79 22.00
CA CYS A 292 18.27 -11.93 20.95
C CYS A 292 17.17 -10.90 21.17
N VAL A 293 16.95 -10.09 20.15
CA VAL A 293 15.96 -9.02 20.05
C VAL A 293 15.07 -9.28 18.85
N THR A 294 13.86 -8.73 18.83
CA THR A 294 12.94 -8.87 17.71
C THR A 294 12.07 -7.62 17.59
N ARG A 295 11.63 -7.31 16.36
CA ARG A 295 10.60 -6.31 16.07
C ARG A 295 9.19 -6.92 16.05
N LEU A 296 9.05 -8.20 16.41
CA LEU A 296 7.79 -8.96 16.31
C LEU A 296 7.29 -9.03 14.86
N GLU A 297 8.22 -9.22 13.93
CA GLU A 297 7.96 -9.36 12.50
C GLU A 297 8.38 -10.76 12.06
N PRO A 298 7.62 -11.44 11.19
CA PRO A 298 8.02 -12.73 10.63
C PRO A 298 9.16 -12.55 9.63
N ALA A 299 9.94 -13.61 9.41
CA ALA A 299 10.85 -13.64 8.28
C ALA A 299 10.09 -13.61 6.96
N ALA A 300 10.71 -13.03 5.93
CA ALA A 300 10.08 -12.85 4.65
C ALA A 300 9.76 -14.18 3.95
N GLU A 301 8.72 -14.18 3.12
CA GLU A 301 8.32 -15.34 2.31
C GLU A 301 9.51 -15.86 1.50
N GLY A 302 9.74 -17.17 1.51
CA GLY A 302 10.88 -17.84 0.89
C GLY A 302 12.12 -18.01 1.76
N THR A 303 12.13 -17.50 3.00
CA THR A 303 13.26 -17.68 3.94
C THR A 303 13.38 -19.14 4.32
N LEU A 304 14.58 -19.71 4.28
CA LEU A 304 14.81 -21.09 4.73
C LEU A 304 14.51 -21.21 6.24
N CYS A 305 13.68 -22.19 6.58
CA CYS A 305 13.27 -22.46 7.96
C CYS A 305 13.69 -23.86 8.44
N ASP A 306 13.87 -24.80 7.51
CA ASP A 306 14.47 -26.12 7.75
C ASP A 306 15.05 -26.64 6.43
N ARG A 307 15.63 -27.84 6.44
CA ARG A 307 16.19 -28.50 5.27
C ARG A 307 15.11 -28.74 4.21
N ASN A 308 15.29 -28.10 3.04
CA ASN A 308 14.33 -28.11 1.93
C ASN A 308 12.95 -27.55 2.32
N MET A 309 12.90 -26.64 3.30
CA MET A 309 11.67 -25.97 3.72
C MET A 309 11.89 -24.46 3.80
N TRP A 310 10.86 -23.71 3.46
CA TRP A 310 10.86 -22.25 3.49
C TRP A 310 9.59 -21.67 4.11
N CYS A 311 9.65 -20.39 4.48
CA CYS A 311 8.51 -19.66 4.99
C CYS A 311 7.52 -19.35 3.87
N GLN A 312 6.29 -19.86 4.02
CA GLN A 312 5.17 -19.54 3.16
C GLN A 312 3.92 -19.28 3.99
N MET A 313 3.30 -18.11 3.80
CA MET A 313 2.15 -17.61 4.58
C MET A 313 2.35 -17.75 6.09
N GLY A 314 3.54 -17.37 6.58
CA GLY A 314 3.90 -17.44 8.00
C GLY A 314 4.12 -18.86 8.55
N ARG A 315 4.30 -19.88 7.69
CA ARG A 315 4.53 -21.27 8.09
C ARG A 315 5.75 -21.86 7.40
N CYS A 316 6.47 -22.72 8.10
CA CYS A 316 7.54 -23.53 7.50
C CYS A 316 6.95 -24.67 6.66
N THR A 317 7.13 -24.63 5.34
CA THR A 317 6.56 -25.57 4.36
C THR A 317 7.62 -26.12 3.42
N GLU A 318 7.40 -27.29 2.82
CA GLU A 318 8.34 -27.86 1.84
C GLU A 318 8.50 -26.94 0.64
N ILE A 319 9.74 -26.79 0.17
CA ILE A 319 10.03 -26.02 -1.05
C ILE A 319 9.41 -26.79 -2.24
N GLY A 320 8.34 -26.23 -2.80
CA GLY A 320 7.61 -26.78 -3.92
C GLY A 320 7.45 -25.77 -5.06
N GLU A 321 6.70 -26.15 -6.09
CA GLU A 321 6.27 -25.21 -7.11
C GLU A 321 5.30 -24.20 -6.49
N ARG A 322 5.48 -22.92 -6.85
CA ARG A 322 4.51 -21.88 -6.46
C ARG A 322 3.12 -22.28 -6.97
N PRO A 323 2.07 -22.20 -6.13
CA PRO A 323 0.71 -22.43 -6.60
C PRO A 323 0.39 -21.55 -7.82
N GLU A 324 -0.36 -22.08 -8.78
CA GLU A 324 -0.84 -21.28 -9.91
C GLU A 324 -1.79 -20.18 -9.40
N ALA A 325 -1.65 -18.98 -9.97
CA ALA A 325 -2.52 -17.86 -9.68
C ALA A 325 -3.99 -18.22 -10.02
N ILE A 326 -4.89 -17.95 -9.07
CA ILE A 326 -6.33 -18.18 -9.25
C ILE A 326 -7.00 -16.82 -9.45
N ASP A 327 -7.35 -16.50 -10.69
CA ASP A 327 -8.12 -15.30 -11.01
C ASP A 327 -9.51 -15.38 -10.38
N GLY A 328 -9.98 -14.27 -9.80
CA GLY A 328 -11.30 -14.20 -9.21
C GLY A 328 -12.41 -14.11 -10.24
N GLU A 329 -13.54 -14.75 -9.93
CA GLU A 329 -14.77 -14.59 -10.69
C GLU A 329 -15.91 -14.09 -9.81
N TRP A 330 -16.82 -13.36 -10.44
CA TRP A 330 -17.99 -12.81 -9.76
C TRP A 330 -18.92 -13.93 -9.30
N GLY A 331 -19.23 -13.94 -8.01
CA GLY A 331 -20.31 -14.73 -7.45
C GLY A 331 -21.70 -14.31 -7.96
N GLU A 332 -22.71 -15.04 -7.52
CA GLU A 332 -24.10 -14.73 -7.84
C GLU A 332 -24.51 -13.36 -7.31
N TRP A 333 -25.49 -12.75 -7.99
CA TRP A 333 -26.10 -11.53 -7.49
C TRP A 333 -26.90 -11.81 -6.21
N GLY A 334 -26.56 -11.11 -5.15
CA GLY A 334 -27.33 -11.09 -3.92
C GLY A 334 -28.76 -10.57 -4.13
N PRO A 335 -29.65 -10.81 -3.15
CA PRO A 335 -31.03 -10.38 -3.24
C PRO A 335 -31.14 -8.86 -3.36
N TRP A 336 -32.26 -8.40 -3.92
CA TRP A 336 -32.55 -6.97 -3.98
C TRP A 336 -32.81 -6.41 -2.58
N SER A 337 -32.19 -5.28 -2.27
CA SER A 337 -32.46 -4.51 -1.06
C SER A 337 -33.91 -4.02 -1.04
N GLN A 338 -34.38 -3.67 0.16
CA GLN A 338 -35.61 -2.90 0.29
C GLN A 338 -35.51 -1.61 -0.54
N CYS A 339 -36.66 -1.17 -1.04
CA CYS A 339 -36.75 0.06 -1.81
C CYS A 339 -36.36 1.24 -0.92
N SER A 340 -35.52 2.14 -1.44
CA SER A 340 -35.06 3.33 -0.70
C SER A 340 -36.19 4.26 -0.23
N ARG A 341 -37.41 4.09 -0.76
CA ARG A 341 -38.60 4.85 -0.39
C ARG A 341 -39.81 3.94 -0.27
N SER A 342 -40.71 4.28 0.65
CA SER A 342 -42.00 3.62 0.83
C SER A 342 -43.09 4.13 -0.12
N CYS A 343 -42.90 5.29 -0.74
CA CYS A 343 -43.80 5.86 -1.74
C CYS A 343 -43.04 6.68 -2.81
N GLY A 344 -43.62 6.76 -4.01
CA GLY A 344 -42.99 7.38 -5.18
C GLY A 344 -41.91 6.49 -5.82
N ALA A 345 -41.06 7.09 -6.67
CA ALA A 345 -39.93 6.39 -7.27
C ALA A 345 -38.80 6.19 -6.24
N GLY A 346 -38.58 4.95 -5.82
CA GLY A 346 -37.43 4.54 -5.00
C GLY A 346 -36.44 3.73 -5.82
N VAL A 347 -35.41 3.19 -5.17
CA VAL A 347 -34.38 2.38 -5.81
C VAL A 347 -34.07 1.18 -4.93
N SER A 348 -34.05 -0.02 -5.53
CA SER A 348 -33.51 -1.23 -4.93
C SER A 348 -32.11 -1.52 -5.51
N LEU A 349 -31.24 -2.04 -4.67
CA LEU A 349 -29.84 -2.35 -4.96
C LEU A 349 -29.60 -3.87 -4.82
N SER A 350 -28.86 -4.46 -5.74
CA SER A 350 -28.35 -5.82 -5.64
C SER A 350 -26.83 -5.77 -5.85
N GLN A 351 -26.08 -6.53 -5.08
CA GLN A 351 -24.62 -6.55 -5.10
C GLN A 351 -24.11 -7.97 -5.25
N ARG A 352 -22.88 -8.14 -5.74
CA ARG A 352 -22.16 -9.42 -5.79
C ARG A 352 -20.71 -9.24 -5.35
N HIS A 353 -20.06 -10.33 -4.98
CA HIS A 353 -18.69 -10.35 -4.51
C HIS A 353 -17.79 -11.13 -5.47
N CYS A 354 -16.49 -10.87 -5.41
CA CYS A 354 -15.47 -11.58 -6.19
C CYS A 354 -15.01 -12.79 -5.38
N ASP A 355 -15.80 -13.86 -5.40
CA ASP A 355 -15.68 -14.98 -4.47
C ASP A 355 -16.01 -16.35 -5.09
N ASN A 356 -16.18 -16.46 -6.41
CA ASN A 356 -16.55 -17.73 -7.05
C ASN A 356 -15.76 -18.04 -8.35
N PRO A 357 -14.43 -18.28 -8.29
CA PRO A 357 -13.62 -18.40 -7.06
C PRO A 357 -13.14 -17.05 -6.52
N MET A 358 -12.69 -17.03 -5.27
CA MET A 358 -11.97 -15.90 -4.70
C MET A 358 -10.56 -15.83 -5.31
N PRO A 359 -10.06 -14.63 -5.68
CA PRO A 359 -8.68 -14.52 -6.14
C PRO A 359 -7.68 -15.00 -5.08
N ALA A 360 -6.68 -15.75 -5.50
CA ALA A 360 -5.64 -16.29 -4.61
C ALA A 360 -4.31 -16.45 -5.36
N GLU A 361 -3.21 -16.57 -4.61
CA GLU A 361 -1.87 -16.89 -5.14
C GLU A 361 -1.42 -15.89 -6.23
N GLY A 362 -1.72 -14.60 -6.04
CA GLY A 362 -1.42 -13.54 -7.01
C GLY A 362 -2.41 -13.42 -8.18
N GLY A 363 -3.55 -14.11 -8.12
CA GLY A 363 -4.61 -13.99 -9.12
C GLY A 363 -5.34 -12.65 -9.09
N ARG A 364 -5.90 -12.26 -10.24
CA ARG A 364 -6.49 -10.93 -10.45
C ARG A 364 -7.86 -10.78 -9.79
N TYR A 365 -8.13 -9.59 -9.29
CA TYR A 365 -9.46 -9.23 -8.80
C TYR A 365 -10.48 -9.04 -9.94
N CYS A 366 -11.76 -9.26 -9.63
CA CYS A 366 -12.83 -9.20 -10.62
C CYS A 366 -13.04 -7.79 -11.20
N ILE A 367 -13.14 -7.73 -12.53
CA ILE A 367 -13.52 -6.54 -13.31
C ILE A 367 -14.99 -6.64 -13.74
N GLY A 368 -15.72 -5.51 -13.72
CA GLY A 368 -17.11 -5.42 -14.16
C GLY A 368 -18.10 -4.98 -13.08
N GLU A 369 -19.41 -5.06 -13.38
CA GLU A 369 -20.45 -4.56 -12.47
C GLU A 369 -20.47 -5.32 -11.14
N ARG A 370 -20.28 -4.62 -10.02
CA ARG A 370 -20.38 -5.15 -8.64
C ARG A 370 -21.71 -4.81 -7.97
N LYS A 371 -22.41 -3.79 -8.48
CA LYS A 371 -23.70 -3.31 -7.99
C LYS A 371 -24.64 -3.08 -9.18
N ARG A 372 -25.92 -3.40 -9.00
CA ARG A 372 -26.98 -3.10 -9.98
C ARG A 372 -28.20 -2.51 -9.28
N TYR A 373 -28.95 -1.69 -10.01
CA TYR A 373 -30.08 -0.94 -9.48
C TYR A 373 -31.36 -1.21 -10.28
N LYS A 374 -32.50 -1.18 -9.61
CA LYS A 374 -33.83 -1.11 -10.23
C LYS A 374 -34.69 -0.08 -9.51
N ILE A 375 -35.61 0.55 -10.24
CA ILE A 375 -36.53 1.59 -9.73
C ILE A 375 -37.85 0.95 -9.33
#